data_AF-A0A7C8ZD29-F1
#
_entry.id   AF-A0A7C8ZD29-F1
#
_cell.length_a   1.000
_cell.length_b   1.000
_cell.length_c   1.000
_cell.angle_alpha   90.00
_cell.angle_beta   90.00
_cell.angle_gamma   90.00
#
_symmetry.space_group_name_H-M   'P 1'
#
loop_
_entity.id
_entity.type
_entity.pdbx_description
1 polymer ?
#
loop_
_entity_poly.entity_id
_entity_poly.type
_entity_poly.pdbx_seq_one_letter_code
_entity_poly.pdbx_strand_id
1 'polypeptide(L)'
;LLISSSRPGTQPANLQGIWNKDITPPWDCAPHLNINLQMNYWPSLPTNLHECHQPLLDYMSSLAVNGMKTAKVNYGTSGWAVHQVSDIWAKTSPDAGQALWALWPIGGAWLSTHLWQHYTYTMA
;
A
#
# COMPACT_ATOMS: atom_id res chain seq x y z
N LEU A 1 3.38 17.94 3.26
CA LEU A 1 3.20 16.64 3.95
C LEU A 1 3.87 15.51 3.19
N LEU A 2 3.46 15.18 1.96
CA LEU A 2 4.04 14.06 1.20
C LEU A 2 5.58 14.11 1.07
N ILE A 3 6.15 15.28 0.74
CA ILE A 3 7.62 15.51 0.70
C ILE A 3 8.31 15.09 2.01
N SER A 4 7.64 15.29 3.15
CA SER A 4 8.20 15.03 4.48
C SER A 4 7.94 13.61 4.98
N SER A 5 7.05 12.85 4.33
CA SER A 5 6.62 11.52 4.79
C SER A 5 6.84 10.40 3.77
N SER A 6 7.32 10.69 2.56
CA SER A 6 7.55 9.70 1.50
C SER A 6 8.68 10.16 0.58
N ARG A 7 9.93 9.89 0.97
CA ARG A 7 11.11 10.21 0.14
C ARG A 7 11.76 8.91 -0.34
N PRO A 8 12.46 8.90 -1.49
CA PRO A 8 13.17 7.71 -1.94
C PRO A 8 14.01 7.08 -0.82
N GLY A 9 13.88 5.77 -0.64
CA GLY A 9 14.55 5.01 0.43
C GLY A 9 13.83 4.98 1.78
N THR A 10 12.66 5.62 1.94
CA THR A 10 11.83 5.53 3.15
C THR A 10 10.70 4.50 2.98
N GLN A 11 9.93 4.29 4.05
CA GLN A 11 8.62 3.62 3.97
C GLN A 11 7.57 4.53 3.30
N PRO A 12 6.48 3.96 2.77
CA PRO A 12 5.38 4.76 2.27
C PRO A 12 4.66 5.50 3.40
N ALA A 13 4.09 6.67 3.09
CA ALA A 13 3.22 7.41 4.01
C ALA A 13 2.01 6.55 4.43
N ASN A 14 1.91 6.25 5.72
CA ASN A 14 0.84 5.45 6.31
C ASN A 14 -0.40 6.33 6.65
N LEU A 15 -1.34 5.84 7.48
CA LEU A 15 -2.54 6.60 7.84
C LEU A 15 -2.26 7.97 8.49
N GLN A 16 -1.10 8.17 9.11
CA GLN A 16 -0.68 9.44 9.69
C GLN A 16 0.63 9.96 9.07
N GLY A 17 0.97 9.51 7.86
CA GLY A 17 2.23 9.81 7.21
C GLY A 17 3.40 9.13 7.92
N ILE A 18 3.99 9.84 8.89
CA ILE A 18 5.03 9.36 9.81
C ILE A 18 4.86 9.90 11.24
N TRP A 19 3.77 10.64 11.51
CA TRP A 19 3.60 11.38 12.76
C TRP A 19 2.55 10.71 13.63
N ASN A 20 2.99 9.98 14.64
CA ASN A 20 2.12 9.36 15.65
C ASN A 20 2.80 9.47 17.02
N LYS A 21 2.00 9.76 18.06
CA LYS A 21 2.46 9.85 19.47
C LYS A 21 1.97 8.71 20.34
N ASP A 22 0.99 7.93 19.86
CA ASP A 22 0.30 6.93 20.65
C ASP A 22 0.96 5.55 20.45
N ILE A 23 1.05 4.74 21.50
CA ILE A 23 1.56 3.35 21.38
C ILE A 23 0.59 2.47 20.59
N THR A 24 -0.71 2.73 20.76
CA THR A 24 -1.81 2.03 20.08
C THR A 24 -2.64 3.06 19.31
N PRO A 25 -2.14 3.56 18.16
CA PRO A 25 -2.86 4.54 17.37
C PRO A 25 -4.13 3.95 16.75
N PRO A 26 -5.11 4.80 16.39
CA PRO A 26 -6.28 4.35 15.63
C PRO A 26 -5.88 3.58 14.36
N TRP A 27 -6.44 2.38 14.20
CA TRP A 27 -6.14 1.46 13.09
C TRP A 27 -4.64 1.21 12.89
N ASP A 28 -3.89 1.15 13.99
CA ASP A 28 -2.45 0.87 14.03
C ASP A 28 -1.58 1.82 13.21
N CYS A 29 -2.14 2.97 12.80
CA CYS A 29 -1.49 3.87 11.84
C CYS A 29 -1.09 3.13 10.54
N ALA A 30 -1.74 2.01 10.23
CA ALA A 30 -1.28 1.06 9.23
C ALA A 30 -1.51 1.54 7.80
N PRO A 31 -0.81 1.00 6.79
CA PRO A 31 -1.21 1.12 5.40
C PRO A 31 -2.57 0.45 5.17
N HIS A 32 -3.58 1.24 4.80
CA HIS A 32 -4.93 0.79 4.45
C HIS A 32 -5.15 0.86 2.93
N LEU A 33 -5.31 -0.29 2.29
CA LEU A 33 -5.20 -0.51 0.85
C LEU A 33 -6.57 -0.57 0.15
N ASN A 34 -7.65 -0.26 0.85
CA ASN A 34 -9.00 -0.18 0.28
C ASN A 34 -9.46 1.25 0.01
N ILE A 35 -8.59 2.27 0.21
CA ILE A 35 -8.74 3.65 -0.26
C ILE A 35 -7.57 4.54 0.25
N ASN A 36 -7.19 4.42 1.52
CA ASN A 36 -6.37 5.43 2.20
C ASN A 36 -4.95 5.53 1.64
N LEU A 37 -4.27 4.40 1.46
CA LEU A 37 -2.93 4.36 0.92
C LEU A 37 -2.92 4.86 -0.52
N GLN A 38 -3.89 4.48 -1.35
CA GLN A 38 -4.04 5.03 -2.70
C GLN A 38 -4.19 6.56 -2.65
N MET A 39 -5.09 7.04 -1.78
CA MET A 39 -5.38 8.46 -1.60
C MET A 39 -4.13 9.27 -1.20
N ASN A 40 -3.28 8.73 -0.33
CA ASN A 40 -2.02 9.37 0.06
C ASN A 40 -1.13 9.72 -1.15
N TYR A 41 -1.23 8.94 -2.23
CA TYR A 41 -0.36 9.07 -3.41
C TYR A 41 -1.03 9.67 -4.64
N TRP A 42 -2.35 9.91 -4.64
CA TRP A 42 -3.01 10.65 -5.71
C TRP A 42 -2.34 11.98 -6.06
N PRO A 43 -1.86 12.81 -5.10
CA PRO A 43 -1.20 14.07 -5.47
C PRO A 43 0.22 13.89 -6.03
N SER A 44 0.90 12.77 -5.77
CA SER A 44 2.34 12.61 -6.07
C SER A 44 2.71 12.96 -7.52
N LEU A 45 1.95 12.46 -8.49
CA LEU A 45 2.21 12.69 -9.91
C LEU A 45 1.71 14.06 -10.40
N PRO A 46 0.42 14.43 -10.25
CA PRO A 46 -0.10 15.70 -10.78
C PRO A 46 0.49 16.95 -10.10
N THR A 47 1.08 16.81 -8.91
CA THR A 47 1.73 17.94 -8.20
C THR A 47 3.25 17.98 -8.36
N ASN A 48 3.81 17.24 -9.33
CA ASN A 48 5.24 17.20 -9.64
C ASN A 48 6.12 16.74 -8.46
N LEU A 49 5.65 15.72 -7.73
CA LEU A 49 6.35 15.04 -6.64
C LEU A 49 6.53 13.55 -6.95
N HIS A 50 6.88 13.24 -8.20
CA HIS A 50 6.94 11.87 -8.71
C HIS A 50 7.96 11.01 -7.94
N GLU A 51 9.06 11.59 -7.48
CA GLU A 51 10.05 10.92 -6.63
C GLU A 51 9.47 10.49 -5.29
N CYS A 52 8.44 11.19 -4.79
CA CYS A 52 7.74 10.80 -3.56
C CYS A 52 6.85 9.58 -3.76
N HIS A 53 6.63 9.11 -4.98
CA HIS A 53 5.89 7.88 -5.29
C HIS A 53 6.74 6.62 -5.08
N GLN A 54 8.06 6.73 -5.19
CA GLN A 54 8.98 5.57 -5.16
C GLN A 54 8.80 4.67 -3.92
N PRO A 55 8.63 5.19 -2.68
CA PRO A 55 8.40 4.34 -1.52
C PRO A 55 7.18 3.42 -1.63
N LEU A 56 6.11 3.87 -2.31
CA LEU A 56 4.96 3.02 -2.57
C LEU A 56 5.31 1.87 -3.52
N LEU A 57 6.07 2.15 -4.59
CA LEU A 57 6.46 1.15 -5.59
C LEU A 57 7.39 0.09 -4.99
N ASP A 58 8.33 0.51 -4.14
CA ASP A 58 9.23 -0.38 -3.40
C ASP A 58 8.44 -1.26 -2.42
N TYR A 59 7.49 -0.66 -1.69
CA TYR A 59 6.60 -1.39 -0.80
C TYR A 59 5.72 -2.39 -1.54
N MET A 60 5.17 -2.02 -2.70
CA MET A 60 4.41 -2.92 -3.57
C MET A 60 5.22 -4.11 -4.05
N SER A 61 6.52 -3.95 -4.29
CA SER A 61 7.41 -5.07 -4.64
C SER A 61 7.50 -6.09 -3.49
N SER A 62 7.54 -5.62 -2.24
CA SER A 62 7.51 -6.49 -1.05
C SER A 62 6.15 -7.17 -0.88
N LEU A 63 5.05 -6.43 -1.09
CA LEU A 63 3.70 -7.00 -1.08
C LEU A 63 3.50 -8.06 -2.15
N ALA A 64 4.09 -7.90 -3.35
CA ALA A 64 4.00 -8.89 -4.41
C ALA A 64 4.68 -10.20 -4.01
N VAL A 65 5.88 -10.13 -3.41
CA VAL A 65 6.60 -11.31 -2.91
C VAL A 65 5.81 -12.04 -1.83
N ASN A 66 5.36 -11.33 -0.80
CA ASN A 66 4.58 -11.93 0.29
C ASN A 66 3.21 -12.42 -0.18
N GLY A 67 2.57 -11.65 -1.05
CA GLY A 67 1.23 -11.91 -1.58
C GLY A 67 1.14 -13.16 -2.45
N MET A 68 2.25 -13.64 -3.03
CA MET A 68 2.29 -14.95 -3.68
C MET A 68 1.93 -16.09 -2.72
N LYS A 69 2.39 -16.00 -1.46
CA LYS A 69 2.04 -16.98 -0.44
C LYS A 69 0.56 -16.89 -0.09
N THR A 70 0.01 -15.69 0.07
CA THR A 70 -1.43 -15.49 0.33
C THR A 70 -2.28 -16.03 -0.83
N ALA A 71 -1.95 -15.72 -2.08
CA ALA A 71 -2.67 -16.23 -3.25
C ALA A 71 -2.70 -17.77 -3.26
N LYS A 72 -1.53 -18.40 -3.07
CA LYS A 72 -1.42 -19.86 -3.07
C LYS A 72 -2.14 -20.52 -1.89
N VAL A 73 -1.91 -20.05 -0.66
CA VAL A 73 -2.42 -20.70 0.56
C VAL A 73 -3.91 -20.46 0.75
N ASN A 74 -4.39 -19.23 0.52
CA ASN A 74 -5.77 -18.86 0.82
C ASN A 74 -6.72 -19.15 -0.36
N TYR A 75 -6.21 -19.09 -1.59
CA TYR A 75 -7.06 -19.16 -2.79
C TYR A 75 -6.64 -20.23 -3.80
N GLY A 76 -5.49 -20.88 -3.64
CA GLY A 76 -5.00 -21.85 -4.62
C GLY A 76 -4.67 -21.25 -5.99
N THR A 77 -4.43 -19.93 -6.06
CA THR A 77 -4.19 -19.20 -7.32
C THR A 77 -2.71 -18.87 -7.52
N SER A 78 -2.36 -18.58 -8.78
CA SER A 78 -1.09 -17.94 -9.14
C SER A 78 -1.16 -16.42 -8.95
N GLY A 79 -0.03 -15.74 -9.16
CA GLY A 79 0.08 -14.30 -8.93
C GLY A 79 0.20 -13.98 -7.45
N TRP A 80 -0.28 -12.80 -7.04
CA TRP A 80 -0.20 -12.31 -5.67
C TRP A 80 -1.51 -11.64 -5.26
N ALA A 81 -1.86 -11.73 -3.98
CA ALA A 81 -3.05 -11.12 -3.41
C ALA A 81 -2.70 -10.41 -2.10
N VAL A 82 -3.24 -9.21 -1.91
CA VAL A 82 -3.19 -8.47 -0.64
C VAL A 82 -4.58 -7.90 -0.33
N HIS A 83 -4.90 -7.93 0.96
CA HIS A 83 -6.18 -7.50 1.50
C HIS A 83 -6.20 -5.99 1.82
N GLN A 84 -7.20 -5.55 2.59
CA GLN A 84 -7.46 -4.14 2.88
C GLN A 84 -6.49 -3.46 3.85
N VAL A 85 -5.74 -4.20 4.66
CA VAL A 85 -4.74 -3.66 5.61
C VAL A 85 -3.43 -4.44 5.48
N SER A 86 -2.32 -3.72 5.55
CA SER A 86 -0.96 -4.26 5.63
C SER A 86 -0.19 -3.55 6.74
N ASP A 87 1.12 -3.76 6.83
CA ASP A 87 1.97 -3.23 7.89
C ASP A 87 3.42 -3.05 7.38
N ILE A 88 4.35 -2.68 8.27
CA ILE A 88 5.77 -2.53 7.92
C ILE A 88 6.41 -3.84 7.43
N TRP A 89 5.82 -4.99 7.73
CA TRP A 89 6.28 -6.31 7.30
C TRP A 89 5.66 -6.73 5.96
N ALA A 90 4.88 -5.85 5.33
CA ALA A 90 4.15 -6.12 4.09
C ALA A 90 3.23 -7.34 4.23
N LYS A 91 2.48 -7.44 5.34
CA LYS A 91 1.45 -8.47 5.56
C LYS A 91 0.38 -8.43 4.47
N THR A 92 0.06 -9.60 3.89
CA THR A 92 -0.87 -9.70 2.75
C THR A 92 -2.17 -10.48 3.02
N SER A 93 -2.23 -11.22 4.12
CA SER A 93 -3.43 -11.96 4.55
C SER A 93 -4.56 -11.01 5.01
N PRO A 94 -5.81 -11.50 5.03
CA PRO A 94 -6.92 -10.77 5.66
C PRO A 94 -6.57 -10.33 7.07
N ASP A 95 -7.16 -9.23 7.52
CA ASP A 95 -7.04 -8.79 8.91
C ASP A 95 -8.06 -9.46 9.82
N ALA A 96 -7.77 -9.53 11.12
CA ALA A 96 -8.70 -10.11 12.07
C ALA A 96 -9.92 -9.21 12.24
N GLY A 97 -11.13 -9.77 12.34
CA GLY A 97 -12.36 -9.02 12.60
C GLY A 97 -13.51 -9.43 11.68
N GLN A 98 -14.38 -8.49 11.30
CA GLN A 98 -15.57 -8.84 10.51
C GLN A 98 -15.22 -9.02 9.03
N ALA A 99 -15.69 -10.11 8.44
CA ALA A 99 -15.49 -10.43 7.03
C ALA A 99 -15.94 -9.30 6.08
N LEU A 100 -16.94 -8.50 6.47
CA LEU A 100 -17.48 -7.37 5.70
C LEU A 100 -16.37 -6.41 5.22
N TRP A 101 -15.37 -6.17 6.06
CA TRP A 101 -14.23 -5.31 5.71
C TRP A 101 -12.93 -6.11 5.59
N ALA A 102 -12.79 -7.23 6.30
CA ALA A 102 -11.56 -8.01 6.33
C ALA A 102 -11.32 -8.86 5.06
N LEU A 103 -12.38 -9.32 4.40
CA LEU A 103 -12.27 -10.20 3.24
C LEU A 103 -12.39 -9.40 1.94
N TRP A 104 -11.35 -8.62 1.64
CA TRP A 104 -11.31 -7.78 0.44
C TRP A 104 -9.97 -7.95 -0.31
N PRO A 105 -9.81 -8.97 -1.18
CA PRO A 105 -8.54 -9.35 -1.80
C PRO A 105 -8.16 -8.51 -3.03
N ILE A 106 -8.58 -7.24 -3.10
CA ILE A 106 -8.43 -6.38 -4.29
C ILE A 106 -7.36 -5.28 -4.06
N GLY A 107 -6.72 -5.23 -2.90
CA GLY A 107 -5.73 -4.19 -2.56
C GLY A 107 -4.56 -4.16 -3.54
N GLY A 108 -4.06 -5.32 -3.94
CA GLY A 108 -2.94 -5.44 -4.87
C GLY A 108 -3.31 -5.01 -6.29
N ALA A 109 -4.52 -5.36 -6.72
CA ALA A 109 -5.05 -4.98 -8.02
C ALA A 109 -5.25 -3.46 -8.11
N TRP A 110 -5.81 -2.82 -7.08
CA TRP A 110 -5.94 -1.36 -7.07
C TRP A 110 -4.58 -0.68 -6.98
N LEU A 111 -3.68 -1.12 -6.10
CA LEU A 111 -2.33 -0.55 -6.05
C LEU A 111 -1.59 -0.67 -7.38
N SER A 112 -1.81 -1.73 -8.16
CA SER A 112 -1.21 -1.88 -9.48
C SER A 112 -1.57 -0.76 -10.47
N THR A 113 -2.64 0.00 -10.25
CA THR A 113 -2.93 1.21 -11.04
C THR A 113 -1.87 2.28 -10.85
N HIS A 114 -1.22 2.34 -9.69
CA HIS A 114 -0.14 3.30 -9.41
C HIS A 114 1.14 2.99 -10.20
N LEU A 115 1.45 1.72 -10.45
CA LEU A 115 2.56 1.33 -11.35
C LEU A 115 2.33 1.88 -12.77
N TRP A 116 1.11 1.69 -13.28
CA TRP A 116 0.71 2.18 -14.59
C TRP A 116 0.74 3.71 -14.65
N GLN A 117 0.14 4.37 -13.66
CA GLN A 117 0.13 5.84 -13.58
C GLN A 117 1.54 6.42 -13.54
N HIS A 118 2.44 5.85 -12.73
CA HIS A 118 3.82 6.30 -12.66
C HIS A 118 4.49 6.22 -14.04
N TYR A 119 4.33 5.10 -14.75
CA TYR A 119 4.83 4.96 -16.13
C TYR A 119 4.26 6.06 -17.04
N THR A 120 2.94 6.25 -17.06
CA THR A 120 2.30 7.22 -17.98
C THR A 120 2.61 8.67 -17.68
N TYR A 121 2.96 9.02 -16.44
CA TYR A 121 3.33 10.40 -16.08
C TYR A 121 4.81 10.71 -16.31
N THR A 122 5.69 9.70 -16.37
CA THR A 122 7.15 9.89 -16.37
C THR A 122 7.83 9.47 -17.67
N MET A 123 7.21 8.59 -18.46
CA MET A 123 7.84 7.95 -19.63
C MET A 123 6.96 7.86 -20.88
N ALA A 124 5.68 8.23 -20.80
CA ALA A 124 4.78 8.30 -21.97
C ALA A 124 4.78 9.70 -22.58
#